data_AF-A5E0N7-F1
#
_entry.id   AF-A5E0N7-F1
#
_cell.length_a   1.000
_cell.length_b   1.000
_cell.length_c   1.000
_cell.angle_alpha   90.00
_cell.angle_beta   90.00
_cell.angle_gamma   90.00
#
_symmetry.space_group_name_H-M   'P 1'
#
loop_
_entity.id
_entity.type
_entity.pdbx_description
1 polymer ?
#
loop_
_entity_poly.entity_id
_entity_poly.type
_entity_poly.pdbx_seq_one_letter_code
_entity_poly.pdbx_strand_id
1 'polypeptide(L)'
;MSESGYTLIYDPNSASKVSVNEFKTLLEKGKDDVKVDTMKKILIAILNGDSMPDLLMHIIRFVMPSKNKELKKLLYHYWEVCPKLDESGKMRHEMILVCNAIQRDLQHPNEYIRGNTLRYLTKLKEPELLETLVPNVRQCLEHRHAYVRKNAVFALWSIYKVSDHLCPDADELIYRFLYDENDAVCKRNAFVCLGDLNRDAALQYIQDNVSVIETLDPLLQLAIVEFIKRDSLKNLGLKRQCTQLVTEIVESSSNVDMYEAANTLTVFDIRRSIDSSCWEQLC
;
A
#
# COMPACT_ATOMS: atom_id res chain seq x y z
N MET A 1 2.21 -21.62 15.07
CA MET A 1 3.37 -20.71 15.21
C MET A 1 3.84 -20.42 13.80
N SER A 2 3.57 -19.23 13.27
CA SER A 2 3.99 -18.82 11.94
C SER A 2 5.51 -18.61 11.94
N GLU A 3 6.25 -19.39 11.16
CA GLU A 3 7.68 -19.18 10.95
C GLU A 3 7.88 -17.83 10.26
N SER A 4 8.29 -16.83 11.03
CA SER A 4 8.74 -15.55 10.51
C SER A 4 10.04 -15.80 9.73
N GLY A 5 9.97 -15.72 8.40
CA GLY A 5 11.16 -15.72 7.56
C GLY A 5 11.95 -14.43 7.79
N TYR A 6 13.20 -14.55 8.21
CA TYR A 6 14.11 -13.41 8.34
C TYR A 6 15.10 -13.42 7.19
N THR A 7 15.25 -12.30 6.48
CA THR A 7 16.35 -12.11 5.53
C THR A 7 17.56 -11.63 6.31
N LEU A 8 18.54 -12.50 6.52
CA LEU A 8 19.86 -12.11 7.02
C LEU A 8 20.60 -11.37 5.89
N ILE A 9 20.77 -10.06 6.05
CA ILE A 9 21.63 -9.28 5.15
C ILE A 9 23.07 -9.55 5.56
N TYR A 10 23.77 -10.36 4.77
CA TYR A 10 25.19 -10.66 4.97
C TYR A 10 26.02 -9.38 4.87
N ASP A 11 26.64 -8.98 5.98
CA ASP A 11 27.66 -7.92 6.01
C ASP A 11 29.04 -8.57 5.81
N PRO A 12 29.70 -8.40 4.64
CA PRO A 12 31.03 -8.95 4.40
C PRO A 12 32.12 -8.33 5.29
N ASN A 13 31.85 -7.24 6.03
CA ASN A 13 32.83 -6.50 6.82
C ASN A 13 32.41 -6.36 8.29
N SER A 14 32.45 -7.47 9.03
CA SER A 14 32.29 -7.47 10.50
C SER A 14 33.42 -6.78 11.28
N ALA A 15 34.42 -6.18 10.59
CA ALA A 15 35.67 -5.72 11.20
C ALA A 15 35.68 -4.26 11.68
N SER A 16 34.63 -3.46 11.46
CA SER A 16 34.53 -2.13 12.06
C SER A 16 33.08 -1.69 12.22
N LYS A 17 32.49 -1.96 13.39
CA LYS A 17 31.25 -1.28 13.81
C LYS A 17 31.54 0.22 13.90
N VAL A 18 31.19 0.95 12.86
CA VAL A 18 31.27 2.42 12.82
C VAL A 18 30.47 2.97 14.00
N SER A 19 31.09 3.81 14.82
CA SER A 19 30.42 4.34 16.01
C SER A 19 29.30 5.32 15.63
N VAL A 20 28.27 5.43 16.48
CA VAL A 20 27.19 6.41 16.28
C VAL A 20 27.73 7.83 16.14
N ASN A 21 28.80 8.18 16.87
CA ASN A 21 29.44 9.49 16.80
C ASN A 21 30.16 9.74 15.46
N GLU A 22 30.73 8.69 14.87
CA GLU A 22 31.33 8.75 13.55
C GLU A 22 30.26 8.98 12.48
N PHE A 23 29.13 8.26 12.56
CA PHE A 23 27.98 8.51 11.68
C PHE A 23 27.46 9.95 11.80
N LYS A 24 27.31 10.49 13.01
CA LYS A 24 26.92 11.90 13.23
C LYS A 24 27.88 12.85 12.52
N THR A 25 29.19 12.62 12.66
CA THR A 25 30.24 13.46 12.05
C THR A 25 30.21 13.39 10.52
N LEU A 26 30.04 12.19 9.96
CA LEU A 26 29.95 11.96 8.51
C LEU A 26 28.70 12.60 7.91
N LEU A 27 27.56 12.55 8.61
CA LEU A 27 26.33 13.22 8.17
C LEU A 27 26.43 14.75 8.23
N GLU A 28 27.11 15.30 9.24
CA GLU A 28 27.26 16.74 9.42
C GLU A 28 28.24 17.36 8.42
N LYS A 29 29.43 16.76 8.26
CA LYS A 29 30.53 17.34 7.45
C LYS A 29 30.63 16.76 6.04
N GLY A 30 30.01 15.61 5.78
CA GLY A 30 30.10 14.92 4.49
C GLY A 30 29.41 15.67 3.35
N LYS A 31 29.92 15.48 2.13
CA LYS A 31 29.19 15.83 0.89
C LYS A 31 28.08 14.81 0.64
N ASP A 32 27.17 15.10 -0.30
CA ASP A 32 26.02 14.23 -0.58
C ASP A 32 26.43 12.77 -0.86
N ASP A 33 27.49 12.51 -1.62
CA ASP A 33 27.96 11.14 -1.91
C ASP A 33 28.38 10.38 -0.63
N VAL A 34 29.09 11.06 0.28
CA VAL A 34 29.48 10.50 1.58
C VAL A 34 28.25 10.25 2.45
N LYS A 35 27.27 11.16 2.42
CA LYS A 35 26.01 10.98 3.14
C LYS A 35 25.21 9.81 2.58
N VAL A 36 25.26 9.55 1.28
CA VAL A 36 24.59 8.41 0.64
C VAL A 36 25.15 7.10 1.19
N ASP A 37 26.48 6.95 1.17
CA ASP A 37 27.13 5.75 1.71
C ASP A 37 26.91 5.60 3.22
N THR A 38 26.92 6.73 3.93
CA THR A 38 26.63 6.77 5.37
C THR A 38 25.20 6.31 5.67
N MET A 39 24.21 6.82 4.94
CA MET A 39 22.80 6.43 5.09
C MET A 39 22.58 4.94 4.76
N LYS A 40 23.27 4.40 3.75
CA LYS A 40 23.23 2.96 3.43
C LYS A 40 23.75 2.12 4.60
N LYS A 41 24.89 2.50 5.18
CA LYS A 41 25.47 1.81 6.36
C LYS A 41 24.54 1.88 7.59
N ILE A 42 23.94 3.04 7.84
CA ILE A 42 22.98 3.22 8.94
C ILE A 42 21.77 2.30 8.76
N LEU A 43 21.20 2.25 7.55
CA LEU A 43 20.05 1.38 7.25
C LEU A 43 20.39 -0.10 7.45
N ILE A 44 21.55 -0.55 6.97
CA ILE A 44 22.00 -1.94 7.15
C ILE A 44 22.13 -2.26 8.65
N ALA A 45 22.75 -1.37 9.43
CA ALA A 45 22.91 -1.57 10.86
C ALA A 45 21.56 -1.66 11.60
N ILE A 46 20.62 -0.76 11.30
CA ILE A 46 19.28 -0.76 11.90
C ILE A 46 18.50 -2.02 11.51
N LEU A 47 18.56 -2.44 10.25
CA LEU A 47 17.90 -3.66 9.77
C LEU A 47 18.49 -4.93 10.41
N ASN A 48 19.79 -4.91 10.74
CA ASN A 48 20.45 -5.97 11.49
C ASN A 48 20.16 -5.95 13.01
N GLY A 49 19.36 -5.00 13.48
CA GLY A 49 18.90 -4.92 14.87
C GLY A 49 19.65 -3.93 15.76
N ASP A 50 20.66 -3.22 15.26
CA ASP A 50 21.38 -2.20 16.02
C ASP A 50 20.54 -0.90 16.07
N SER A 51 19.83 -0.68 17.18
CA SER A 51 19.01 0.53 17.37
C SER A 51 19.87 1.77 17.61
N MET A 52 19.68 2.81 16.79
CA MET A 52 20.44 4.07 16.85
C MET A 52 19.51 5.30 16.88
N PRO A 53 18.69 5.49 17.94
CA PRO A 53 17.71 6.57 18.01
C PRO A 53 18.35 7.97 17.97
N ASP A 54 19.58 8.11 18.48
CA ASP A 54 20.31 9.39 18.51
C ASP A 54 20.67 9.97 17.14
N LEU A 55 20.55 9.16 16.07
CA LEU A 55 20.78 9.61 14.69
C LEU A 55 19.60 10.38 14.14
N LEU A 56 18.40 10.24 14.72
CA LEU A 56 17.17 10.82 14.20
C LEU A 56 17.30 12.33 13.95
N MET A 57 17.70 13.10 14.97
CA MET A 57 17.87 14.54 14.85
C MET A 57 18.97 14.93 13.86
N HIS A 58 20.05 14.14 13.75
CA HIS A 58 21.12 14.40 12.78
C HIS A 58 20.65 14.18 11.34
N ILE A 59 19.86 13.12 11.11
CA ILE A 59 19.26 12.83 9.81
C ILE A 59 18.26 13.93 9.42
N ILE A 60 17.42 14.38 10.37
CA ILE A 60 16.51 15.51 10.17
C ILE A 60 17.28 16.79 9.81
N ARG A 61 18.40 17.09 10.48
CA ARG A 61 19.15 18.32 10.23
C ARG A 61 19.98 18.30 8.96
N PHE A 62 20.60 17.17 8.63
CA PHE A 62 21.65 17.13 7.61
C PHE A 62 21.32 16.30 6.36
N VAL A 63 20.31 15.44 6.40
CA VAL A 63 19.88 14.61 5.26
C VAL A 63 18.56 15.10 4.70
N MET A 64 17.56 15.34 5.56
CA MET A 64 16.22 15.78 5.15
C MET A 64 16.20 17.05 4.29
N PRO A 65 17.05 18.07 4.50
CA PRO A 65 17.06 19.27 3.66
C PRO A 65 17.78 19.08 2.31
N SER A 66 18.47 17.95 2.09
CA SER A 66 19.22 17.73 0.86
C SER A 66 18.29 17.59 -0.35
N LYS A 67 18.72 18.14 -1.49
CA LYS A 67 18.01 18.03 -2.77
C LYS A 67 18.40 16.77 -3.56
N ASN A 68 19.39 16.01 -3.08
CA ASN A 68 19.85 14.79 -3.73
C ASN A 68 18.74 13.72 -3.73
N LYS A 69 18.41 13.21 -4.92
CA LYS A 69 17.32 12.24 -5.12
C LYS A 69 17.60 10.89 -4.46
N GLU A 70 18.86 10.46 -4.43
CA GLU A 70 19.26 9.20 -3.79
C GLU A 70 19.17 9.30 -2.28
N LEU A 71 19.66 10.39 -1.68
CA LEU A 71 19.48 10.67 -0.26
C LEU A 71 18.01 10.70 0.12
N LYS A 72 17.17 11.32 -0.70
CA LYS A 72 15.72 11.36 -0.45
C LYS A 72 15.10 9.96 -0.44
N LYS A 73 15.49 9.06 -1.35
CA LYS A 73 15.02 7.67 -1.33
C LYS A 73 15.46 6.94 -0.05
N LEU A 74 16.75 7.06 0.32
CA LEU A 74 17.29 6.46 1.54
C LEU A 74 16.61 7.02 2.79
N LEU A 75 16.25 8.30 2.79
CA LEU A 75 15.52 8.94 3.86
C LEU A 75 14.13 8.31 4.07
N TYR A 76 13.40 8.03 3.00
CA TYR A 76 12.11 7.32 3.11
C TYR A 76 12.26 5.89 3.63
N HIS A 77 13.32 5.17 3.23
CA HIS A 77 13.63 3.86 3.84
C HIS A 77 13.93 3.98 5.34
N TYR A 78 14.63 5.03 5.75
CA TYR A 78 14.91 5.29 7.15
C TYR A 78 13.62 5.59 7.94
N TRP A 79 12.69 6.36 7.37
CA TRP A 79 11.39 6.63 7.99
C TRP A 79 10.50 5.39 8.15
N GLU A 80 10.73 4.33 7.38
CA GLU A 80 10.02 3.06 7.56
C GLU A 80 10.51 2.33 8.81
N VAL A 81 11.81 2.35 9.09
CA VAL A 81 12.44 1.53 10.14
C VAL A 81 12.72 2.28 11.45
N CYS A 82 12.77 3.62 11.44
CA CYS A 82 13.10 4.36 12.66
C CYS A 82 11.97 4.24 13.70
N PRO A 83 12.27 4.29 15.01
CA PRO A 83 11.27 4.28 16.07
C PRO A 83 10.54 5.63 16.14
N LYS A 84 9.20 5.60 16.16
CA LYS A 84 8.32 6.81 16.14
C LYS A 84 7.87 7.18 17.55
N LEU A 85 7.84 6.19 18.42
CA LEU A 85 7.48 6.33 19.82
C LEU A 85 8.74 6.38 20.70
N ASP A 86 8.61 7.05 21.83
CA ASP A 86 9.57 7.01 22.92
C ASP A 86 9.39 5.74 23.78
N GLU A 87 10.21 5.59 24.82
CA GLU A 87 10.14 4.44 25.74
C GLU A 87 8.83 4.40 26.55
N SER A 88 8.12 5.53 26.64
CA SER A 88 6.82 5.65 27.31
C SER A 88 5.64 5.37 26.37
N GLY A 89 5.90 5.05 25.10
CA GLY A 89 4.88 4.82 24.08
C GLY A 89 4.24 6.11 23.53
N LYS A 90 4.79 7.29 23.82
CA LYS A 90 4.33 8.57 23.28
C LYS A 90 5.08 8.91 22.00
N MET A 91 4.46 9.69 21.12
CA MET A 91 5.13 10.17 19.91
C MET A 91 6.37 11.01 20.25
N ARG A 92 7.47 10.73 19.54
CA ARG A 92 8.68 11.55 19.59
C ARG A 92 8.42 12.94 19.02
N HIS A 93 8.84 13.99 19.73
CA HIS A 93 8.66 15.39 19.32
C HIS A 93 9.31 15.70 17.96
N GLU A 94 10.39 14.98 17.61
CA GLU A 94 11.05 15.08 16.31
C GLU A 94 10.13 14.74 15.13
N MET A 95 9.10 13.91 15.35
CA MET A 95 8.14 13.54 14.31
C MET A 95 7.33 14.73 13.79
N ILE A 96 7.20 15.80 14.58
CA ILE A 96 6.58 17.05 14.11
C ILE A 96 7.35 17.61 12.89
N LEU A 97 8.68 17.60 12.93
CA LEU A 97 9.52 18.05 11.83
C LEU A 97 9.42 17.12 10.61
N VAL A 98 9.31 15.81 10.87
CA VAL A 98 9.15 14.80 9.82
C VAL A 98 7.79 14.96 9.13
N CYS A 99 6.70 15.15 9.87
CA CYS A 99 5.37 15.42 9.33
C CYS A 99 5.38 16.66 8.42
N ASN A 100 5.97 17.77 8.87
CA ASN A 100 6.09 18.98 8.05
C ASN A 100 6.87 18.75 6.75
N ALA A 101 7.89 17.87 6.77
CA ALA A 101 8.61 17.50 5.56
C ALA A 101 7.76 16.62 4.63
N ILE A 102 7.03 15.65 5.18
CA ILE A 102 6.11 14.78 4.43
C ILE A 102 4.99 15.60 3.78
N GLN A 103 4.37 16.55 4.49
CA GLN A 103 3.35 17.44 3.94
C GLN A 103 3.87 18.25 2.74
N ARG A 104 5.09 18.78 2.83
CA ARG A 104 5.75 19.46 1.71
C ARG A 104 5.99 18.53 0.52
N ASP A 105 6.36 17.28 0.79
CA ASP A 105 6.57 16.28 -0.25
C ASP A 105 5.28 15.84 -0.95
N LEU A 106 4.16 15.74 -0.22
CA LEU A 106 2.83 15.50 -0.79
C LEU A 106 2.34 16.65 -1.68
N GLN A 107 2.85 17.85 -1.47
CA GLN A 107 2.57 19.04 -2.27
C GLN A 107 3.66 19.35 -3.31
N HIS A 108 4.67 18.51 -3.44
CA HIS A 108 5.82 18.77 -4.31
C HIS A 108 5.43 18.82 -5.80
N PRO A 109 5.99 19.72 -6.63
CA PRO A 109 5.62 19.83 -8.04
C PRO A 109 5.88 18.57 -8.87
N ASN A 110 6.89 17.78 -8.47
CA ASN A 110 7.20 16.49 -9.07
C ASN A 110 6.26 15.37 -8.56
N GLU A 111 5.52 14.77 -9.47
CA GLU A 111 4.54 13.70 -9.26
C GLU A 111 5.15 12.41 -8.71
N TYR A 112 6.40 12.11 -9.04
CA TYR A 112 7.09 10.93 -8.53
C TYR A 112 7.47 11.06 -7.06
N ILE A 113 7.76 12.29 -6.61
CA ILE A 113 7.97 12.56 -5.18
C ILE A 113 6.65 12.34 -4.44
N ARG A 114 5.56 12.97 -4.88
CA ARG A 114 4.23 12.76 -4.27
C ARG A 114 3.86 11.29 -4.21
N GLY A 115 3.99 10.57 -5.33
CA GLY A 115 3.66 9.15 -5.39
C GLY A 115 4.57 8.28 -4.49
N ASN A 116 5.85 8.60 -4.36
CA ASN A 116 6.73 7.91 -3.40
C ASN A 116 6.31 8.15 -1.95
N THR A 117 5.97 9.39 -1.62
CA THR A 117 5.47 9.76 -0.30
C THR A 117 4.16 9.06 0.01
N LEU A 118 3.21 9.02 -0.93
CA LEU A 118 1.94 8.29 -0.76
C LEU A 118 2.14 6.79 -0.53
N ARG A 119 3.12 6.15 -1.21
CA ARG A 119 3.49 4.76 -0.90
C ARG A 119 4.10 4.57 0.48
N TYR A 120 4.82 5.57 0.98
CA TYR A 120 5.32 5.52 2.34
C TYR A 120 4.18 5.61 3.36
N LEU A 121 3.15 6.43 3.10
CA LEU A 121 1.99 6.54 3.98
C LEU A 121 1.23 5.21 4.17
N THR A 122 1.23 4.31 3.19
CA THR A 122 0.60 2.99 3.35
C THR A 122 1.31 2.08 4.37
N LYS A 123 2.53 2.45 4.78
CA LYS A 123 3.34 1.71 5.75
C LYS A 123 3.29 2.31 7.15
N LEU A 124 2.86 3.58 7.29
CA LEU A 124 2.71 4.24 8.58
C LEU A 124 1.61 3.59 9.41
N LYS A 125 1.81 3.50 10.72
CA LYS A 125 0.88 2.85 11.66
C LYS A 125 0.42 3.77 12.79
N GLU A 126 1.03 4.94 12.92
CA GLU A 126 0.79 5.90 13.98
C GLU A 126 -0.36 6.87 13.58
N PRO A 127 -1.55 6.75 14.20
CA PRO A 127 -2.72 7.55 13.81
C PRO A 127 -2.50 9.06 13.95
N GLU A 128 -1.82 9.49 15.02
CA GLU A 128 -1.50 10.90 15.28
C GLU A 128 -0.66 11.54 14.15
N LEU A 129 0.24 10.77 13.49
CA LEU A 129 0.96 11.29 12.32
C LEU A 129 0.04 11.40 11.11
N LEU A 130 -0.75 10.36 10.88
CA LEU A 130 -1.63 10.24 9.72
C LEU A 130 -2.73 11.32 9.72
N GLU A 131 -3.28 11.67 10.88
CA GLU A 131 -4.32 12.70 11.04
C GLU A 131 -3.91 14.01 10.34
N THR A 132 -2.68 14.46 10.55
CA THR A 132 -2.15 15.70 9.95
C THR A 132 -1.93 15.62 8.44
N LEU A 133 -1.92 14.41 7.87
CA LEU A 133 -1.59 14.15 6.47
C LEU A 133 -2.83 13.87 5.61
N VAL A 134 -3.96 13.51 6.24
CA VAL A 134 -5.23 13.21 5.56
C VAL A 134 -5.64 14.30 4.55
N PRO A 135 -5.63 15.61 4.87
CA PRO A 135 -6.03 16.63 3.91
C PRO A 135 -5.18 16.63 2.63
N ASN A 136 -3.88 16.38 2.74
CA ASN A 136 -2.98 16.31 1.59
C ASN A 136 -3.19 15.04 0.75
N VAL A 137 -3.52 13.92 1.39
CA VAL A 137 -3.87 12.68 0.67
C VAL A 137 -5.16 12.87 -0.13
N ARG A 138 -6.17 13.50 0.45
CA ARG A 138 -7.43 13.81 -0.25
C ARG A 138 -7.19 14.70 -1.46
N GLN A 139 -6.40 15.75 -1.31
CA GLN A 139 -6.01 16.60 -2.45
C GLN A 139 -5.28 15.81 -3.56
N CYS A 140 -4.53 14.77 -3.20
CA CYS A 140 -3.83 13.94 -4.18
C CYS A 140 -4.75 13.02 -4.99
N LEU A 141 -6.00 12.77 -4.55
CA LEU A 141 -7.01 12.01 -5.33
C LEU A 141 -7.49 12.80 -6.56
N GLU A 142 -7.48 14.13 -6.49
CA GLU A 142 -7.90 15.01 -7.59
C GLU A 142 -6.72 15.48 -8.46
N HIS A 143 -5.54 14.89 -8.26
CA HIS A 143 -4.33 15.35 -8.93
C HIS A 143 -4.34 15.04 -10.43
N ARG A 144 -3.89 15.99 -11.26
CA ARG A 144 -3.87 15.85 -12.73
C ARG A 144 -3.16 14.62 -13.30
N HIS A 145 -2.21 14.05 -12.54
CA HIS A 145 -1.43 12.88 -12.96
C HIS A 145 -1.96 11.61 -12.32
N ALA A 146 -2.37 10.63 -13.14
CA ALA A 146 -2.80 9.30 -12.71
C ALA A 146 -1.79 8.59 -11.79
N TYR A 147 -0.49 8.81 -12.00
CA TYR A 147 0.55 8.27 -11.11
C TYR A 147 0.37 8.69 -9.65
N VAL A 148 -0.11 9.91 -9.38
CA VAL A 148 -0.36 10.36 -8.01
C VAL A 148 -1.66 9.75 -7.50
N ARG A 149 -2.74 9.84 -8.28
CA ARG A 149 -4.08 9.35 -7.92
C ARG A 149 -4.08 7.85 -7.59
N LYS A 150 -3.42 7.01 -8.39
CA LYS A 150 -3.30 5.56 -8.15
C LYS A 150 -2.61 5.20 -6.82
N ASN A 151 -1.72 6.06 -6.32
CA ASN A 151 -1.08 5.88 -5.02
C ASN A 151 -1.91 6.52 -3.90
N ALA A 152 -2.61 7.61 -4.19
CA ALA A 152 -3.46 8.32 -3.23
C ALA A 152 -4.64 7.46 -2.76
N VAL A 153 -5.27 6.71 -3.67
CA VAL A 153 -6.37 5.81 -3.32
C VAL A 153 -5.93 4.70 -2.35
N PHE A 154 -4.75 4.11 -2.57
CA PHE A 154 -4.18 3.15 -1.62
C PHE A 154 -3.75 3.79 -0.29
N ALA A 155 -3.24 5.02 -0.33
CA ALA A 155 -2.91 5.75 0.89
C ALA A 155 -4.16 6.03 1.73
N LEU A 156 -5.25 6.50 1.11
CA LEU A 156 -6.53 6.73 1.78
C LEU A 156 -7.08 5.44 2.39
N TRP A 157 -7.12 4.35 1.60
CA TRP A 157 -7.52 3.03 2.08
C TRP A 157 -6.68 2.57 3.28
N SER A 158 -5.34 2.67 3.18
CA SER A 158 -4.46 2.24 4.27
C SER A 158 -4.62 3.08 5.54
N ILE A 159 -4.90 4.39 5.41
CA ILE A 159 -5.16 5.26 6.57
C ILE A 159 -6.42 4.79 7.29
N TYR A 160 -7.49 4.51 6.55
CA TYR A 160 -8.73 3.96 7.12
C TYR A 160 -8.49 2.64 7.86
N LYS A 161 -7.65 1.74 7.31
CA LYS A 161 -7.30 0.47 7.97
C LYS A 161 -6.51 0.65 9.27
N VAL A 162 -5.78 1.75 9.41
CA VAL A 162 -5.05 2.08 10.65
C VAL A 162 -6.02 2.66 11.69
N SER A 163 -6.87 3.60 11.28
CA SER A 163 -7.93 4.15 12.11
C SER A 163 -9.05 4.71 11.23
N ASP A 164 -10.23 4.12 11.35
CA ASP A 164 -11.45 4.50 10.61
C ASP A 164 -11.90 5.93 10.92
N HIS A 165 -11.72 6.39 12.16
CA HIS A 165 -12.04 7.74 12.61
C HIS A 165 -11.28 8.85 11.86
N LEU A 166 -10.11 8.56 11.28
CA LEU A 166 -9.34 9.56 10.53
C LEU A 166 -10.00 9.93 9.19
N CYS A 167 -10.71 8.98 8.57
CA CYS A 167 -11.36 9.14 7.27
C CYS A 167 -12.68 8.34 7.24
N PRO A 168 -13.71 8.70 8.04
CA PRO A 168 -14.93 7.90 8.15
C PRO A 168 -15.71 7.81 6.82
N ASP A 169 -15.46 8.73 5.90
CA ASP A 169 -16.06 8.81 4.56
C ASP A 169 -15.18 8.16 3.46
N ALA A 170 -14.16 7.37 3.83
CA ALA A 170 -13.21 6.81 2.88
C ALA A 170 -13.87 5.93 1.80
N ASP A 171 -14.86 5.13 2.15
CA ASP A 171 -15.57 4.26 1.21
C ASP A 171 -16.38 5.07 0.20
N GLU A 172 -17.12 6.10 0.65
CA GLU A 172 -17.89 6.99 -0.22
C GLU A 172 -16.97 7.75 -1.19
N LEU A 173 -15.81 8.23 -0.72
CA LEU A 173 -14.84 8.92 -1.59
C LEU A 173 -14.25 7.98 -2.64
N ILE A 174 -13.87 6.76 -2.24
CA ILE A 174 -13.31 5.78 -3.17
C ILE A 174 -14.37 5.36 -4.18
N TYR A 175 -15.64 5.21 -3.75
CA TYR A 175 -16.76 4.92 -4.63
C TYR A 175 -16.95 6.02 -5.68
N ARG A 176 -17.04 7.30 -5.28
CA ARG A 176 -17.14 8.42 -6.22
C ARG A 176 -15.94 8.50 -7.16
N PHE A 177 -14.73 8.37 -6.60
CA PHE A 177 -13.49 8.35 -7.37
C PHE A 177 -13.49 7.25 -8.44
N LEU A 178 -14.05 6.07 -8.16
CA LEU A 178 -14.13 4.96 -9.11
C LEU A 178 -14.98 5.31 -10.36
N TYR A 179 -16.08 6.06 -10.20
CA TYR A 179 -16.92 6.49 -11.34
C TYR A 179 -16.33 7.68 -12.10
N ASP A 180 -15.68 8.61 -11.40
CA ASP A 180 -15.11 9.82 -12.02
C ASP A 180 -13.75 9.54 -12.73
N GLU A 181 -13.12 8.41 -12.43
CA GLU A 181 -11.79 8.08 -12.93
C GLU A 181 -11.80 7.43 -14.32
N ASN A 182 -10.85 7.85 -15.16
CA ASN A 182 -10.68 7.35 -16.51
C ASN A 182 -9.48 6.40 -16.65
N ASP A 183 -8.43 6.59 -15.86
CA ASP A 183 -7.23 5.75 -15.90
C ASP A 183 -7.53 4.33 -15.39
N ALA A 184 -7.18 3.33 -16.21
CA ALA A 184 -7.45 1.91 -15.93
C ALA A 184 -6.83 1.43 -14.60
N VAL A 185 -5.58 1.84 -14.33
CA VAL A 185 -4.88 1.41 -13.10
C VAL A 185 -5.49 2.07 -11.87
N CYS A 186 -5.87 3.35 -11.96
CA CYS A 186 -6.56 4.06 -10.89
C CYS A 186 -7.93 3.43 -10.58
N LYS A 187 -8.74 3.13 -11.61
CA LYS A 187 -10.02 2.43 -11.44
C LYS A 187 -9.85 1.06 -10.80
N ARG A 188 -8.91 0.26 -11.29
CA ARG A 188 -8.59 -1.04 -10.69
C ARG A 188 -8.26 -0.91 -9.21
N ASN A 189 -7.36 0.01 -8.85
CA ASN A 189 -6.95 0.20 -7.46
C ASN A 189 -8.11 0.67 -6.59
N ALA A 190 -8.96 1.58 -7.09
CA ALA A 190 -10.14 2.05 -6.40
C ALA A 190 -11.14 0.94 -6.14
N PHE A 191 -11.43 0.10 -7.15
CA PHE A 191 -12.30 -1.06 -7.00
C PHE A 191 -11.77 -2.06 -5.95
N VAL A 192 -10.47 -2.36 -5.97
CA VAL A 192 -9.83 -3.24 -4.96
C VAL A 192 -9.97 -2.66 -3.55
N CYS A 193 -9.75 -1.35 -3.38
CA CYS A 193 -9.90 -0.68 -2.08
C CYS A 193 -11.36 -0.70 -1.63
N LEU A 194 -12.29 -0.33 -2.51
CA LEU A 194 -13.73 -0.31 -2.22
C LEU A 194 -14.22 -1.69 -1.80
N GLY A 195 -13.85 -2.75 -2.53
CA GLY A 195 -14.24 -4.12 -2.20
C GLY A 195 -13.70 -4.64 -0.86
N ASP A 196 -12.68 -3.99 -0.28
CA ASP A 196 -12.22 -4.26 1.09
C ASP A 196 -12.95 -3.41 2.15
N LEU A 197 -13.37 -2.18 1.81
CA LEU A 197 -14.05 -1.26 2.74
C LEU A 197 -15.56 -1.48 2.81
N ASN A 198 -16.20 -1.57 1.64
CA ASN A 198 -17.65 -1.63 1.48
C ASN A 198 -18.02 -2.61 0.37
N ARG A 199 -18.39 -3.82 0.80
CA ARG A 199 -18.76 -4.93 -0.08
C ARG A 199 -19.97 -4.59 -0.96
N ASP A 200 -21.01 -4.01 -0.36
CA ASP A 200 -22.28 -3.80 -1.05
C ASP A 200 -22.14 -2.72 -2.13
N ALA A 201 -21.35 -1.68 -1.87
CA ALA A 201 -20.99 -0.68 -2.88
C ALA A 201 -20.17 -1.30 -4.04
N ALA A 202 -19.25 -2.22 -3.75
CA ALA A 202 -18.49 -2.92 -4.79
C ALA A 202 -19.38 -3.84 -5.64
N LEU A 203 -20.35 -4.54 -5.02
CA LEU A 203 -21.35 -5.33 -5.74
C LEU A 203 -22.26 -4.46 -6.58
N GLN A 204 -22.69 -3.30 -6.07
CA GLN A 204 -23.46 -2.34 -6.85
C GLN A 204 -22.69 -1.86 -8.08
N TYR A 205 -21.40 -1.54 -7.93
CA TYR A 205 -20.55 -1.16 -9.06
C TYR A 205 -20.50 -2.26 -10.13
N ILE A 206 -20.36 -3.53 -9.73
CA ILE A 206 -20.40 -4.66 -10.67
C ILE A 206 -21.75 -4.69 -11.38
N GLN A 207 -22.85 -4.66 -10.63
CA GLN A 207 -24.22 -4.72 -11.17
C GLN A 207 -24.48 -3.62 -12.21
N ASP A 208 -24.07 -2.39 -11.92
CA ASP A 208 -24.22 -1.25 -12.83
C ASP A 208 -23.46 -1.43 -14.15
N ASN A 209 -22.38 -2.22 -14.13
CA ASN A 209 -21.48 -2.42 -15.28
C ASN A 209 -21.55 -3.83 -15.89
N VAL A 210 -22.47 -4.71 -15.44
CA VAL A 210 -22.60 -6.09 -15.94
C VAL A 210 -22.76 -6.12 -17.47
N SER A 211 -23.58 -5.22 -18.03
CA SER A 211 -23.86 -5.19 -19.47
C SER A 211 -22.67 -4.80 -20.34
N VAL A 212 -21.65 -4.16 -19.76
CA VAL A 212 -20.45 -3.68 -20.46
C VAL A 212 -19.18 -4.34 -19.94
N ILE A 213 -19.31 -5.38 -19.11
CA ILE A 213 -18.20 -5.98 -18.36
C ILE A 213 -17.08 -6.49 -19.28
N GLU A 214 -17.44 -7.06 -20.43
CA GLU A 214 -16.51 -7.55 -21.47
C GLU A 214 -15.68 -6.43 -22.12
N THR A 215 -16.18 -5.20 -22.09
CA THR A 215 -15.51 -4.02 -22.68
C THR A 215 -14.68 -3.23 -21.67
N LEU A 216 -14.76 -3.57 -20.38
CA LEU A 216 -13.94 -2.96 -19.34
C LEU A 216 -12.46 -3.30 -19.54
N ASP A 217 -11.59 -2.47 -18.96
CA ASP A 217 -10.16 -2.74 -18.98
C ASP A 217 -9.84 -4.10 -18.32
N PRO A 218 -8.95 -4.93 -18.90
CA PRO A 218 -8.63 -6.26 -18.37
C PRO A 218 -8.17 -6.26 -16.92
N LEU A 219 -7.45 -5.21 -16.47
CA LEU A 219 -7.01 -5.11 -15.08
C LEU A 219 -8.19 -4.97 -14.11
N LEU A 220 -9.23 -4.24 -14.53
CA LEU A 220 -10.44 -4.08 -13.73
C LEU A 220 -11.29 -5.36 -13.77
N GLN A 221 -11.41 -6.01 -14.93
CA GLN A 221 -12.08 -7.31 -15.07
C GLN A 221 -11.47 -8.35 -14.12
N LEU A 222 -10.14 -8.47 -14.11
CA LEU A 222 -9.43 -9.39 -13.21
C LEU A 222 -9.71 -9.07 -11.74
N ALA A 223 -9.67 -7.79 -11.35
CA ALA A 223 -9.98 -7.38 -9.98
C ALA A 223 -11.43 -7.71 -9.58
N ILE A 224 -12.39 -7.59 -10.50
CA ILE A 224 -13.79 -7.99 -10.29
C ILE A 224 -13.89 -9.51 -10.09
N VAL A 225 -13.21 -10.31 -10.92
CA VAL A 225 -13.17 -11.77 -10.78
C VAL A 225 -12.57 -12.19 -9.44
N GLU A 226 -11.44 -11.60 -9.04
CA GLU A 226 -10.81 -11.85 -7.73
C GLU A 226 -11.74 -11.49 -6.57
N PHE A 227 -12.45 -10.36 -6.66
CA PHE A 227 -13.43 -9.95 -5.67
C PHE A 227 -14.58 -10.94 -5.56
N ILE A 228 -15.16 -11.35 -6.69
CA ILE A 228 -16.27 -12.32 -6.77
C ILE A 228 -15.82 -13.68 -6.20
N LYS A 229 -14.63 -14.16 -6.56
CA LYS A 229 -14.04 -15.39 -6.00
C LYS A 229 -13.96 -15.30 -4.47
N ARG A 230 -13.39 -14.21 -3.96
CA ARG A 230 -13.24 -14.00 -2.52
C ARG A 230 -14.58 -13.89 -1.79
N ASP A 231 -15.56 -13.23 -2.39
CA ASP A 231 -16.88 -13.06 -1.80
C ASP A 231 -17.68 -14.37 -1.77
N SER A 232 -17.64 -15.12 -2.87
CA SER A 232 -18.36 -16.39 -3.00
C SER A 232 -17.84 -17.50 -2.07
N LEU A 233 -16.55 -17.46 -1.69
CA LEU A 233 -16.00 -18.33 -0.66
C LEU A 233 -16.62 -18.09 0.71
N LYS A 234 -17.10 -16.87 0.97
CA LYS A 234 -17.73 -16.46 2.22
C LYS A 234 -19.27 -16.57 2.15
N ASN A 235 -19.86 -16.38 0.97
CA ASN A 235 -21.30 -16.28 0.76
C ASN A 235 -21.77 -17.20 -0.39
N LEU A 236 -22.29 -18.39 -0.05
CA LEU A 236 -22.67 -19.43 -1.01
C LEU A 236 -23.92 -19.11 -1.85
N GLY A 237 -24.74 -18.12 -1.45
CA GLY A 237 -26.04 -17.83 -2.06
C GLY A 237 -26.00 -17.21 -3.47
N LEU A 238 -24.90 -16.56 -3.85
CA LEU A 238 -24.76 -15.86 -5.15
C LEU A 238 -23.93 -16.65 -6.17
N LYS A 239 -23.51 -17.87 -5.81
CA LYS A 239 -22.53 -18.69 -6.56
C LYS A 239 -22.90 -18.86 -8.03
N ARG A 240 -24.17 -19.09 -8.37
CA ARG A 240 -24.63 -19.34 -9.75
C ARG A 240 -24.49 -18.10 -10.67
N GLN A 241 -24.81 -16.92 -10.15
CA GLN A 241 -24.68 -15.65 -10.88
C GLN A 241 -23.19 -15.26 -11.01
N CYS A 242 -22.41 -15.48 -9.95
CA CYS A 242 -20.97 -15.30 -9.96
C CYS A 242 -20.26 -16.21 -10.97
N THR A 243 -20.67 -17.47 -11.11
CA THR A 243 -20.10 -18.39 -12.11
C THR A 243 -20.39 -17.93 -13.53
N GLN A 244 -21.60 -17.42 -13.82
CA GLN A 244 -21.95 -16.89 -15.15
C GLN A 244 -21.10 -15.67 -15.52
N LEU A 245 -21.01 -14.69 -14.60
CA LEU A 245 -20.19 -13.49 -14.81
C LEU A 245 -18.70 -13.82 -14.98
N VAL A 246 -18.17 -14.77 -14.21
CA VAL A 246 -16.77 -15.19 -14.36
C VAL A 246 -16.55 -15.86 -15.71
N THR A 247 -17.45 -16.71 -16.18
CA THR A 247 -17.35 -17.35 -17.51
C THR A 247 -17.34 -16.33 -18.65
N GLU A 248 -18.23 -15.33 -18.61
CA GLU A 248 -18.29 -14.24 -19.60
C GLU A 248 -16.99 -13.41 -19.65
N ILE A 249 -16.38 -13.16 -18.48
CA ILE A 249 -15.08 -12.47 -18.40
C ILE A 249 -13.94 -13.34 -18.94
N VAL A 250 -13.97 -14.67 -18.74
CA VAL A 250 -12.92 -15.59 -19.23
C VAL A 250 -12.89 -15.62 -20.76
N GLU A 251 -14.06 -15.59 -21.40
CA GLU A 251 -14.18 -15.70 -22.86
C GLU A 251 -13.71 -14.43 -23.59
N SER A 252 -13.64 -13.29 -22.90
CA SER A 252 -13.31 -11.97 -23.46
C SER A 252 -11.88 -11.49 -23.19
N SER A 253 -11.11 -12.18 -22.36
CA SER A 253 -9.85 -11.66 -21.79
C SER A 253 -8.57 -12.42 -22.22
N SER A 254 -7.40 -11.84 -21.92
CA SER A 254 -6.10 -12.31 -22.42
C SER A 254 -5.58 -13.55 -21.67
N ASN A 255 -4.50 -14.19 -22.16
CA ASN A 255 -3.95 -15.45 -21.62
C ASN A 255 -3.69 -15.49 -20.08
N VAL A 256 -3.45 -14.33 -19.43
CA VAL A 256 -3.24 -14.27 -17.97
C VAL A 256 -4.56 -14.29 -17.20
N ASP A 257 -5.59 -13.66 -17.75
CA ASP A 257 -6.93 -13.60 -17.19
C ASP A 257 -7.62 -14.97 -17.23
N MET A 258 -7.33 -15.76 -18.29
CA MET A 258 -7.80 -17.13 -18.42
C MET A 258 -7.29 -18.08 -17.32
N TYR A 259 -6.05 -17.93 -16.86
CA TYR A 259 -5.49 -18.82 -15.83
C TYR A 259 -6.14 -18.59 -14.46
N GLU A 260 -6.26 -17.33 -14.03
CA GLU A 260 -6.84 -17.01 -12.73
C GLU A 260 -8.35 -17.27 -12.72
N ALA A 261 -9.02 -17.02 -13.84
CA ALA A 261 -10.44 -17.32 -13.96
C ALA A 261 -10.71 -18.83 -14.06
N ALA A 262 -9.87 -19.63 -14.74
CA ALA A 262 -9.93 -21.09 -14.68
C ALA A 262 -9.67 -21.65 -13.27
N ASN A 263 -8.72 -21.08 -12.52
CA ASN A 263 -8.51 -21.41 -11.10
C ASN A 263 -9.73 -21.05 -10.24
N THR A 264 -10.42 -19.97 -10.59
CA THR A 264 -11.64 -19.54 -9.89
C THR A 264 -12.82 -20.48 -10.19
N LEU A 265 -12.98 -20.89 -11.45
CA LEU A 265 -13.98 -21.86 -11.87
C LEU A 265 -13.74 -23.25 -11.28
N THR A 266 -12.50 -23.72 -11.19
CA THR A 266 -12.19 -24.99 -10.51
C THR A 266 -12.49 -24.94 -9.01
N VAL A 267 -12.27 -23.81 -8.32
CA VAL A 267 -12.72 -23.62 -6.93
C VAL A 267 -14.25 -23.71 -6.83
N PHE A 268 -14.98 -23.18 -7.83
CA PHE A 268 -16.43 -23.31 -7.91
C PHE A 268 -16.91 -24.75 -8.14
N ASP A 269 -16.25 -25.49 -9.04
CA ASP A 269 -16.60 -26.88 -9.42
C ASP A 269 -16.16 -27.93 -8.40
N ILE A 270 -14.97 -27.82 -7.79
CA ILE A 270 -14.51 -28.75 -6.74
C ILE A 270 -15.49 -28.77 -5.55
N ARG A 271 -16.04 -27.60 -5.18
CA ARG A 271 -17.07 -27.54 -4.12
C ARG A 271 -18.43 -28.06 -4.55
N ARG A 272 -18.72 -28.12 -5.85
CA ARG A 272 -19.95 -28.74 -6.37
C ARG A 272 -19.92 -30.25 -6.14
N SER A 273 -18.75 -30.87 -6.28
CA SER A 273 -18.50 -32.28 -5.95
C SER A 273 -18.56 -32.57 -4.45
N ILE A 274 -18.15 -31.63 -3.59
CA ILE A 274 -18.22 -31.79 -2.13
C ILE A 274 -19.68 -31.67 -1.64
N ASP A 275 -20.46 -30.72 -2.14
CA ASP A 275 -21.88 -30.60 -1.77
C ASP A 275 -22.73 -31.75 -2.33
N SER A 276 -22.44 -32.29 -3.52
CA SER A 276 -23.17 -33.45 -4.05
C SER A 276 -22.82 -34.76 -3.34
N SER A 277 -21.58 -34.90 -2.83
CA SER A 277 -21.14 -36.12 -2.13
C SER A 277 -21.50 -36.15 -0.64
N CYS A 278 -21.85 -35.02 -0.03
CA CYS A 278 -22.22 -34.96 1.39
C CYS A 278 -23.72 -35.23 1.66
N TRP A 279 -24.59 -35.20 0.64
CA TRP A 279 -26.02 -35.53 0.77
C TRP A 279 -26.39 -36.97 0.36
N GLU A 280 -25.52 -37.70 -0.36
CA GLU A 280 -25.77 -39.09 -0.78
C GLU A 280 -25.29 -40.16 0.22
N GLN A 281 -24.91 -39.78 1.45
CA GLN A 281 -24.53 -40.74 2.51
C GLN A 281 -25.44 -40.69 3.77
N LEU A 282 -26.61 -40.06 3.69
CA LEU A 282 -27.59 -40.03 4.79
C LEU A 282 -29.05 -40.36 4.38
N CYS A 283 -29.24 -41.17 3.34
CA CYS A 283 -30.49 -41.90 3.08
C CYS A 283 -30.18 -43.37 2.77
#